data_AF-A0A3N0AXE8-F1
#
_entry.id   AF-A0A3N0AXE8-F1
#
_cell.length_a   1.000
_cell.length_b   1.000
_cell.length_c   1.000
_cell.angle_alpha   90.00
_cell.angle_beta   90.00
_cell.angle_gamma   90.00
#
_symmetry.space_group_name_H-M   'P 1'
#
loop_
_entity.id
_entity.type
_entity.pdbx_description
1 polymer ?
#
loop_
_entity_poly.entity_id
_entity_poly.type
_entity_poly.pdbx_seq_one_letter_code
_entity_poly.pdbx_strand_id
1 'polypeptide(L)'
;MSFKETLAAAREQRSMTQQDLAEKLYVTRQAVSRWENGETEPSVDMRKLIATVLDVPVIQLFDIDVSQLCQCCGTPFTVPNMPHGTETDGTENTAYCKWCYDGGQFAYQSEDELIEKTAPFLMEATGMSQEEAVSFMGVLVPHLQHWQK
;
A
#
# COMPACT_ATOMS: atom_id res chain seq x y z
N MET A 1 -9.13 -0.24 -10.05
CA MET A 1 -8.39 0.15 -11.27
C MET A 1 -6.98 -0.38 -11.10
N SER A 2 -6.37 -0.81 -12.20
CA SER A 2 -4.96 -1.20 -12.20
C SER A 2 -4.04 0.02 -12.22
N PHE A 3 -2.78 -0.14 -11.83
CA PHE A 3 -1.83 0.96 -11.71
C PHE A 3 -1.71 1.76 -13.01
N LYS A 4 -1.63 1.05 -14.14
CA LYS A 4 -1.49 1.65 -15.47
C LYS A 4 -2.67 2.56 -15.84
N GLU A 5 -3.88 2.16 -15.44
CA GLU A 5 -5.11 2.93 -15.69
C GLU A 5 -5.15 4.16 -14.79
N THR A 6 -4.82 3.99 -13.51
CA THR A 6 -4.75 5.10 -12.56
C THR A 6 -3.70 6.13 -12.98
N LEU A 7 -2.51 5.70 -13.40
CA LEU A 7 -1.43 6.58 -13.84
C LEU A 7 -1.86 7.45 -15.02
N ALA A 8 -2.40 6.83 -16.07
CA ALA A 8 -2.84 7.53 -17.28
C ALA A 8 -3.96 8.52 -16.96
N ALA A 9 -4.97 8.09 -16.19
CA ALA A 9 -6.10 8.93 -15.80
C ALA A 9 -5.64 10.14 -14.95
N ALA A 10 -4.78 9.92 -13.95
CA ALA A 10 -4.26 11.00 -13.09
C ALA A 10 -3.42 12.00 -13.89
N ARG A 11 -2.59 11.52 -14.82
CA ARG A 11 -1.82 12.39 -15.74
C ARG A 11 -2.73 13.27 -16.59
N GLU A 12 -3.78 12.69 -17.17
CA GLU A 12 -4.72 13.40 -18.04
C GLU A 12 -5.57 14.41 -17.29
N GLN A 13 -5.98 14.10 -16.05
CA GLN A 13 -6.66 15.06 -15.17
C GLN A 13 -5.81 16.30 -14.87
N ARG A 14 -4.48 16.17 -14.89
CA ARG A 14 -3.53 17.27 -14.77
C ARG A 14 -3.16 17.94 -16.10
N SER A 15 -3.82 17.55 -17.20
CA SER A 15 -3.54 18.04 -18.56
C SER A 15 -2.07 17.87 -18.97
N MET A 16 -1.41 16.82 -18.48
CA MET A 16 -0.01 16.53 -18.78
C MET A 16 0.10 15.53 -19.93
N THR A 17 1.07 15.71 -20.81
CA THR A 17 1.49 14.67 -21.76
C THR A 17 2.41 13.65 -21.07
N GLN A 18 2.63 12.48 -21.70
CA GLN A 18 3.62 11.51 -21.22
C GLN A 18 5.03 12.14 -21.13
N GLN A 19 5.34 13.09 -22.03
CA GLN A 19 6.61 13.81 -22.02
C GLN A 19 6.70 14.74 -20.80
N ASP A 20 5.64 15.51 -20.51
CA ASP A 20 5.62 16.42 -19.35
C ASP A 20 5.79 15.67 -18.03
N LEU A 21 5.15 14.49 -17.91
CA LEU A 21 5.28 13.65 -16.74
C LEU A 21 6.69 13.07 -16.62
N ALA A 22 7.26 12.59 -17.73
CA ALA A 22 8.62 12.06 -17.74
C ALA A 22 9.65 13.12 -17.32
N GLU A 23 9.50 14.37 -17.76
CA GLU A 23 10.36 15.48 -17.39
C GLU A 23 10.30 15.79 -15.89
N LYS A 24 9.09 15.82 -15.31
CA LYS A 24 8.93 16.05 -13.85
C LYS A 24 9.47 14.90 -12.99
N LEU A 25 9.47 13.68 -13.52
CA LEU A 25 9.96 12.49 -12.82
C LEU A 25 11.44 12.20 -13.09
N TYR A 26 12.10 13.00 -13.94
CA TYR A 26 13.48 12.77 -14.39
C TYR A 26 13.69 11.37 -15.02
N VAL A 27 12.70 10.90 -15.78
CA VAL A 27 12.75 9.64 -16.53
C VAL A 27 12.55 9.88 -18.02
N THR A 28 12.68 8.82 -18.82
CA THR A 28 12.37 8.90 -20.25
C THR A 28 10.87 8.82 -20.49
N ARG A 29 10.37 9.48 -21.56
CA ARG A 29 8.99 9.29 -22.02
C ARG A 29 8.64 7.81 -22.26
N GLN A 30 9.61 7.03 -22.75
CA GLN A 30 9.44 5.60 -22.96
C GLN A 30 9.12 4.87 -21.64
N ALA A 31 9.75 5.25 -20.52
CA ALA A 31 9.45 4.65 -19.21
C ALA A 31 7.96 4.87 -18.85
N VAL A 32 7.49 6.11 -18.95
CA VAL A 32 6.07 6.46 -18.70
C VAL A 32 5.14 5.68 -19.63
N SER A 33 5.46 5.61 -20.93
CA SER A 33 4.65 4.83 -21.88
C SER A 33 4.58 3.34 -21.52
N ARG A 34 5.70 2.74 -21.11
CA ARG A 34 5.75 1.32 -20.71
C ARG A 34 4.95 1.08 -19.42
N TRP A 35 4.95 2.02 -18.49
CA TRP A 35 4.12 1.98 -17.29
C TRP A 35 2.62 2.05 -17.62
N GLU A 36 2.21 3.01 -18.45
CA GLU A 36 0.81 3.17 -18.87
C GLU A 36 0.31 2.01 -19.74
N ASN A 37 1.21 1.30 -20.42
CA ASN A 37 0.88 0.08 -21.16
C ASN A 37 0.92 -1.20 -20.30
N GLY A 38 1.45 -1.12 -19.06
CA GLY A 38 1.64 -2.29 -18.19
C GLY A 38 2.77 -3.23 -18.64
N GLU A 39 3.72 -2.75 -19.44
CA GLU A 39 4.90 -3.52 -19.85
C GLU A 39 5.96 -3.62 -18.75
N THR A 40 5.98 -2.64 -17.85
CA THR A 40 6.86 -2.56 -16.68
C THR A 40 6.14 -1.81 -15.57
N GLU A 41 6.62 -1.97 -14.34
CA GLU A 41 6.13 -1.22 -13.19
C GLU A 41 7.27 -0.39 -12.56
N PRO A 42 6.98 0.83 -12.07
CA PRO A 42 7.93 1.61 -11.30
C PRO A 42 8.08 1.07 -9.87
N SER A 43 9.23 1.36 -9.25
CA SER A 43 9.48 1.07 -7.83
C SER A 43 8.51 1.82 -6.91
N VAL A 44 8.43 1.39 -5.65
CA VAL A 44 7.61 2.04 -4.61
C VAL A 44 7.96 3.53 -4.49
N ASP A 45 9.24 3.87 -4.48
CA ASP A 45 9.68 5.28 -4.35
C ASP A 45 9.34 6.10 -5.59
N MET A 46 9.43 5.50 -6.79
CA MET A 46 8.97 6.17 -8.00
C MET A 46 7.46 6.39 -7.99
N ARG A 47 6.66 5.46 -7.43
CA ARG A 47 5.22 5.69 -7.21
C ARG A 47 4.95 6.82 -6.21
N LYS A 48 5.71 6.92 -5.13
CA LYS A 48 5.63 8.06 -4.18
C LYS A 48 5.89 9.39 -4.88
N LEU A 49 6.89 9.43 -5.76
CA LEU A 49 7.18 10.62 -6.56
C LEU A 49 6.06 10.93 -7.56
N ILE A 50 5.54 9.93 -8.28
CA ILE A 50 4.39 10.06 -9.18
C ILE A 50 3.19 10.64 -8.42
N ALA A 51 2.88 10.09 -7.24
CA ALA A 51 1.78 10.55 -6.39
C ALA A 51 1.94 12.03 -6.02
N THR A 52 3.17 12.45 -5.71
CA THR A 52 3.48 13.85 -5.40
C THR A 52 3.33 14.75 -6.62
N VAL A 53 3.85 14.33 -7.78
CA VAL A 53 3.81 15.11 -9.02
C VAL A 53 2.38 15.27 -9.56
N LEU A 54 1.59 14.20 -9.50
CA LEU A 54 0.20 14.18 -9.93
C LEU A 54 -0.77 14.63 -8.82
N ASP A 55 -0.26 14.84 -7.61
CA ASP A 55 -1.00 15.22 -6.40
C ASP A 55 -2.28 14.38 -6.26
N VAL A 56 -2.04 13.08 -6.11
CA VAL A 56 -3.02 12.03 -5.84
C VAL A 56 -2.57 11.25 -4.60
N PRO A 57 -3.50 10.70 -3.80
CA PRO A 57 -3.14 9.80 -2.70
C PRO A 57 -2.30 8.64 -3.24
N VAL A 58 -1.11 8.46 -2.67
CA VAL A 58 -0.14 7.46 -3.13
C VAL A 58 -0.74 6.06 -3.16
N ILE A 59 -1.65 5.73 -2.25
CA ILE A 59 -2.36 4.45 -2.18
C ILE A 59 -3.17 4.14 -3.46
N GLN A 60 -3.65 5.16 -4.19
CA GLN A 60 -4.38 4.94 -5.45
C GLN A 60 -3.48 4.36 -6.55
N LEU A 61 -2.16 4.57 -6.43
CA LEU A 61 -1.16 4.00 -7.34
C LEU A 61 -0.76 2.58 -6.94
N PHE A 62 -1.42 1.98 -5.96
CA PHE A 62 -1.22 0.58 -5.61
C PHE A 62 -2.54 -0.17 -5.84
N ASP A 63 -2.46 -1.32 -6.51
CA ASP A 63 -3.63 -2.15 -6.86
C ASP A 63 -4.11 -2.95 -5.64
N ILE A 64 -4.37 -2.24 -4.55
CA ILE A 64 -4.67 -2.79 -3.25
C ILE A 64 -6.13 -2.52 -2.93
N ASP A 65 -6.90 -3.60 -2.76
CA ASP A 65 -8.21 -3.51 -2.13
C ASP A 65 -8.02 -3.55 -0.60
N VAL A 66 -7.95 -2.36 -0.01
CA VAL A 66 -7.79 -2.21 1.44
C VAL A 66 -8.91 -2.87 2.24
N SER A 67 -10.09 -3.11 1.66
CA SER A 67 -11.21 -3.74 2.36
C SER A 67 -10.99 -5.22 2.69
N GLN A 68 -10.06 -5.88 2.00
CA GLN A 68 -9.74 -7.30 2.18
C GLN A 68 -8.50 -7.52 3.07
N LEU A 69 -7.98 -6.44 3.67
CA LEU A 69 -6.82 -6.47 4.53
C LEU A 69 -7.23 -6.42 5.99
N CYS A 70 -6.37 -6.93 6.87
CA CYS A 70 -6.43 -6.56 8.26
C CYS A 70 -6.26 -5.05 8.37
N GLN A 71 -7.22 -4.38 9.00
CA GLN A 71 -7.27 -2.93 9.15
C GLN A 71 -6.30 -2.37 10.21
N CYS A 72 -5.35 -3.19 10.67
CA CYS A 72 -4.24 -2.79 11.53
C CYS A 72 -2.89 -3.04 10.83
N CYS A 73 -2.56 -4.30 10.49
CA CYS A 73 -1.26 -4.61 9.87
C CYS A 73 -1.24 -4.58 8.33
N GLY A 74 -2.38 -4.54 7.66
CA GLY A 74 -2.46 -4.58 6.20
C GLY A 74 -2.26 -5.96 5.58
N THR A 75 -2.13 -7.03 6.37
CA THR A 75 -2.03 -8.40 5.84
C THR A 75 -3.37 -8.84 5.22
N PRO A 76 -3.39 -9.39 3.99
CA PRO A 76 -4.63 -9.86 3.36
C PRO A 76 -5.25 -11.05 4.09
N PHE A 77 -6.58 -11.03 4.28
CA PHE A 77 -7.32 -12.20 4.78
C PHE A 77 -7.42 -13.35 3.76
N THR A 78 -6.99 -13.10 2.52
CA THR A 78 -6.84 -14.13 1.49
C THR A 78 -5.63 -15.04 1.72
N VAL A 79 -4.72 -14.67 2.62
CA VAL A 79 -3.62 -15.56 3.05
C VAL A 79 -4.20 -16.79 3.74
N PRO A 80 -3.78 -18.03 3.36
CA PRO A 80 -4.32 -19.24 3.96
C PRO A 80 -4.18 -19.26 5.48
N ASN A 81 -5.27 -19.61 6.17
CA ASN A 81 -5.34 -19.70 7.63
C ASN A 81 -5.07 -18.39 8.38
N MET A 82 -5.33 -17.22 7.78
CA MET A 82 -5.26 -15.95 8.49
C MET A 82 -6.32 -15.91 9.61
N PRO A 83 -5.93 -15.87 10.89
CA PRO A 83 -6.90 -15.92 11.98
C PRO A 83 -7.53 -14.54 12.20
N HIS A 84 -8.84 -14.51 12.44
CA HIS A 84 -9.57 -13.32 12.86
C HIS A 84 -9.39 -13.03 14.34
N GLY A 85 -9.41 -11.75 14.70
CA GLY A 85 -9.38 -11.27 16.07
C GLY A 85 -10.68 -11.53 16.82
N THR A 86 -10.73 -11.11 18.07
CA THR A 86 -11.94 -11.25 18.90
C THR A 86 -12.26 -9.98 19.68
N GLU A 87 -13.55 -9.72 19.86
CA GLU A 87 -14.07 -8.68 20.74
C GLU A 87 -13.97 -9.09 22.23
N THR A 88 -14.28 -8.16 23.14
CA THR A 88 -14.24 -8.42 24.60
C THR A 88 -15.19 -9.52 25.06
N ASP A 89 -16.25 -9.80 24.31
CA ASP A 89 -17.21 -10.88 24.59
C ASP A 89 -16.83 -12.21 23.93
N GLY A 90 -15.69 -12.25 23.23
CA GLY A 90 -15.19 -13.42 22.51
C GLY A 90 -15.80 -13.63 21.13
N THR A 91 -16.67 -12.74 20.65
CA THR A 91 -17.15 -12.78 19.26
C THR A 91 -16.03 -12.45 18.28
N GLU A 92 -16.09 -13.02 17.08
CA GLU A 92 -15.06 -12.83 16.05
C GLU A 92 -15.12 -11.41 15.45
N ASN A 93 -13.95 -10.81 15.26
CA ASN A 93 -13.77 -9.54 14.58
C ASN A 93 -13.24 -9.75 13.15
N THR A 94 -13.99 -9.28 12.16
CA THR A 94 -13.66 -9.46 10.74
C THR A 94 -12.73 -8.39 10.17
N ALA A 95 -12.54 -7.27 10.87
CA ALA A 95 -11.68 -6.17 10.44
C ALA A 95 -10.20 -6.40 10.81
N TYR A 96 -9.92 -7.11 11.89
CA TYR A 96 -8.59 -7.28 12.45
C TYR A 96 -8.22 -8.75 12.55
N CYS A 97 -6.94 -9.07 12.29
CA CYS A 97 -6.43 -10.41 12.52
C CYS A 97 -6.11 -10.62 14.00
N LYS A 98 -6.07 -11.88 14.43
CA LYS A 98 -5.80 -12.25 15.83
C LYS A 98 -4.49 -11.70 16.38
N TRP A 99 -3.47 -11.52 15.54
CA TRP A 99 -2.18 -10.99 15.98
C TRP A 99 -2.18 -9.47 16.17
N CYS A 100 -3.13 -8.77 15.55
CA CYS A 100 -3.28 -7.33 15.72
C CYS A 100 -4.27 -6.97 16.82
N TYR A 101 -5.35 -7.75 16.96
CA TYR A 101 -6.44 -7.49 17.89
C TYR A 101 -7.02 -8.81 18.43
N ASP A 102 -7.05 -8.98 19.73
CA ASP A 102 -7.67 -10.15 20.39
C ASP A 102 -8.21 -9.74 21.76
N GLY A 103 -9.42 -10.20 22.10
CA GLY A 103 -10.07 -9.91 23.36
C GLY A 103 -10.23 -8.41 23.66
N GLY A 104 -10.43 -7.57 22.64
CA GLY A 104 -10.58 -6.13 22.84
C GLY A 104 -9.28 -5.32 22.92
N GLN A 105 -8.12 -5.92 22.68
CA GLN A 105 -6.81 -5.27 22.85
C GLN A 105 -5.97 -5.31 21.57
N PHE A 106 -5.39 -4.16 21.22
CA PHE A 106 -4.44 -4.06 20.10
C PHE A 106 -3.02 -4.40 20.52
N ALA A 107 -2.28 -5.07 19.65
CA ALA A 107 -0.89 -5.51 19.89
C ALA A 107 0.16 -4.41 19.66
N TYR A 108 -0.20 -3.31 18.99
CA TYR A 108 0.71 -2.23 18.60
C TYR A 108 0.19 -0.89 19.11
N GLN A 109 1.11 0.02 19.47
CA GLN A 109 0.79 1.35 19.99
C GLN A 109 1.02 2.47 18.97
N SER A 110 1.81 2.21 17.92
CA SER A 110 2.08 3.17 16.85
C SER A 110 2.29 2.48 15.50
N GLU A 111 2.14 3.26 14.42
CA GLU A 111 2.45 2.83 13.05
C GLU A 111 3.91 2.41 12.92
N ASP A 112 4.83 3.17 13.52
CA ASP A 112 6.27 2.85 13.48
C ASP A 112 6.58 1.51 14.15
N GLU A 113 5.98 1.23 15.30
CA GLU A 113 6.16 -0.04 16.01
C GLU A 113 5.62 -1.22 15.19
N LEU A 114 4.44 -1.04 14.58
CA LEU A 114 3.87 -2.03 13.68
C LEU A 114 4.80 -2.30 12.49
N ILE A 115 5.24 -1.26 11.79
CA ILE A 115 6.08 -1.36 10.59
C ILE A 115 7.39 -2.08 10.93
N GLU A 116 8.07 -1.68 12.01
CA GLU A 116 9.33 -2.31 12.45
C GLU A 116 9.15 -3.81 12.69
N LYS A 117 8.07 -4.20 13.38
CA LYS A 117 7.81 -5.59 13.75
C LYS A 117 7.30 -6.45 12.59
N THR A 118 6.66 -5.86 11.58
CA THR A 118 5.96 -6.62 10.53
C THR A 118 6.61 -6.56 9.15
N ALA A 119 7.45 -5.55 8.87
CA ALA A 119 8.21 -5.47 7.63
C ALA A 119 9.06 -6.73 7.35
N PRO A 120 9.73 -7.38 8.33
CA PRO A 120 10.47 -8.61 8.08
C PRO A 120 9.62 -9.76 7.51
N PHE A 121 8.38 -9.90 7.97
CA PHE A 121 7.46 -10.93 7.45
C PHE A 121 7.04 -10.61 6.02
N LEU A 122 6.82 -9.33 5.71
CA LEU A 122 6.52 -8.91 4.35
C LEU A 122 7.71 -9.20 3.41
N MET A 123 8.94 -8.88 3.83
CA MET A 123 10.15 -9.22 3.08
C MET A 123 10.25 -10.71 2.78
N GLU A 124 10.04 -11.56 3.78
CA GLU A 124 10.12 -13.00 3.63
C GLU A 124 9.04 -13.53 2.67
N ALA A 125 7.83 -12.98 2.75
CA ALA A 125 6.71 -13.38 1.90
C ALA A 125 6.83 -12.93 0.43
N THR A 126 7.44 -11.76 0.17
CA THR A 126 7.48 -11.16 -1.17
C THR A 126 8.86 -11.20 -1.83
N GLY A 127 9.92 -11.46 -1.08
CA GLY A 127 11.30 -11.35 -1.53
C GLY A 127 11.82 -9.90 -1.64
N MET A 128 11.05 -8.91 -1.16
CA MET A 128 11.47 -7.50 -1.13
C MET A 128 12.63 -7.29 -0.15
N SER A 129 13.44 -6.26 -0.41
CA SER A 129 14.40 -5.77 0.59
C SER A 129 13.69 -5.15 1.79
N GLN A 130 14.42 -4.99 2.90
CA GLN A 130 13.88 -4.38 4.11
C GLN A 130 13.42 -2.94 3.88
N GLU A 131 14.21 -2.18 3.14
CA GLU A 131 13.90 -0.79 2.82
C GLU A 131 12.63 -0.70 1.96
N GLU A 132 12.46 -1.59 0.98
CA GLU A 132 11.24 -1.62 0.16
C GLU A 132 10.00 -2.03 0.96
N ALA A 133 10.12 -3.03 1.85
CA ALA A 133 9.03 -3.45 2.71
C ALA A 133 8.60 -2.31 3.65
N VAL A 134 9.54 -1.66 4.33
CA VAL A 134 9.27 -0.49 5.18
C VAL A 134 8.66 0.65 4.36
N SER A 135 9.21 0.92 3.17
CA SER A 135 8.72 1.96 2.25
C SER A 135 7.27 1.73 1.83
N PHE A 136 6.91 0.48 1.51
CA PHE A 136 5.55 0.06 1.17
C PHE A 136 4.60 0.15 2.36
N MET A 137 5.00 -0.37 3.52
CA MET A 137 4.16 -0.34 4.72
C MET A 137 3.88 1.09 5.17
N GLY A 138 4.86 2.00 5.10
CA GLY A 138 4.63 3.42 5.38
C GLY A 138 3.66 4.12 4.41
N VAL A 139 3.39 3.54 3.24
CA VAL A 139 2.32 3.99 2.35
C VAL A 139 0.97 3.41 2.77
N LEU A 140 0.93 2.12 3.09
CA LEU A 140 -0.30 1.38 3.35
C LEU A 140 -0.90 1.70 4.72
N VAL A 141 -0.08 1.63 5.78
CA VAL A 141 -0.49 1.67 7.18
C VAL A 141 -1.34 2.90 7.54
N PRO A 142 -0.98 4.14 7.12
CA PRO A 142 -1.80 5.32 7.39
C PRO A 142 -3.24 5.27 6.83
N HIS A 143 -3.51 4.36 5.88
CA HIS A 143 -4.80 4.23 5.22
C HIS A 143 -5.68 3.10 5.80
N LEU A 144 -5.25 2.43 6.87
CA LEU A 144 -6.02 1.37 7.53
C LEU A 144 -6.85 1.92 8.71
N GLN A 145 -8.03 1.35 8.96
CA GLN A 145 -9.01 1.93 9.91
C GLN A 145 -8.44 2.17 11.33
N HIS A 146 -7.53 1.32 11.82
CA HIS A 146 -6.97 1.50 13.17
C HIS A 146 -6.13 2.79 13.30
N TRP A 147 -5.47 3.19 12.21
CA TRP A 147 -4.51 4.30 12.19
C TRP A 147 -5.12 5.61 11.68
N GLN A 148 -6.27 5.54 11.01
CA GLN A 148 -7.04 6.71 10.58
C GLN A 148 -7.66 7.40 11.80
N LYS A 149 -7.20 8.63 12.08
CA LYS A 149 -7.75 9.50 13.13
C LYS A 149 -8.89 10.37 12.63
#